data_AF-A0A2P4Y349-F1
#
_entry.id   AF-A0A2P4Y349-F1
#
_cell.length_a   1.000
_cell.length_b   1.000
_cell.length_c   1.000
_cell.angle_alpha   90.00
_cell.angle_beta   90.00
_cell.angle_gamma   90.00
#
_symmetry.space_group_name_H-M   'P 1'
#
loop_
_entity.id
_entity.type
_entity.pdbx_description
1 polymer ?
#
loop_
_entity_poly.entity_id
_entity_poly.type
_entity_poly.pdbx_seq_one_letter_code
_entity_poly.pdbx_strand_id
1 'polypeptide(L)'
;MLLYTVIFYWLVGFTGFGTAVLYWINTSFLVLLQTYLGQLLVYALPSVEVAALLGVMLNSILFLFMGFNPPANAIPSGYKWLYTITPQRYSLVILAALIFSKCDDLPTFATIIQRLSSHFAIHFGYHKRQGLQAQAMEPFKPDDTSAKTLMANGSQAFNDHLATKIQAGLGRPLPRMEVRVKNLSVAADVVVGQDEDGRELPTLTHTIKTAALKLSAKKHVVHKTILRNFSGVFEPGTITLVLGQPSSGKSSLMKVLSGRFPQEKRVAVEGDITYNGVPQYELGSRLPQFVTYVDQHDVHFPTLNPDHPLFFAH
;
A
#
# COMPACT_ATOMS: atom_id res chain seq x y z
N MET A 1 0.56 -10.35 -17.16
CA MET A 1 0.01 -11.72 -17.25
C MET A 1 -0.20 -12.17 -18.68
N LEU A 2 -0.95 -11.44 -19.52
CA LEU A 2 -1.17 -11.83 -20.93
C LEU A 2 0.11 -12.04 -21.75
N LEU A 3 1.11 -11.16 -21.60
CA LEU A 3 2.40 -11.30 -22.28
C LEU A 3 3.12 -12.60 -21.91
N TYR A 4 3.13 -12.95 -20.61
CA TYR A 4 3.74 -14.18 -20.11
C TYR A 4 3.04 -15.41 -20.68
N THR A 5 1.70 -15.46 -20.62
CA THR A 5 0.94 -16.62 -21.09
C THR A 5 1.06 -16.82 -22.59
N VAL A 6 1.11 -15.75 -23.39
CA VAL A 6 1.28 -15.86 -24.85
C VAL A 6 2.63 -16.46 -25.18
N ILE A 7 3.72 -15.95 -24.60
CA ILE A 7 5.07 -16.44 -24.89
C ILE A 7 5.24 -17.91 -24.43
N PHE A 8 4.82 -18.22 -23.20
CA PHE A 8 4.99 -19.56 -22.64
C PHE A 8 4.11 -20.61 -23.29
N TYR A 9 2.91 -20.24 -23.76
CA TYR A 9 2.01 -21.17 -24.44
C TYR A 9 2.68 -21.81 -25.67
N TRP A 10 3.34 -20.99 -26.50
CA TRP A 10 4.08 -21.47 -27.67
C TRP A 10 5.37 -22.19 -27.28
N LEU A 11 6.07 -21.72 -26.23
CA LEU A 11 7.31 -22.36 -25.76
C LEU A 11 7.08 -23.79 -25.25
N VAL A 12 5.95 -24.04 -24.58
CA VAL A 12 5.55 -25.38 -24.11
C VAL A 12 5.10 -26.27 -25.29
N GLY A 13 4.84 -25.69 -26.46
CA GLY A 13 4.39 -26.42 -27.65
C GLY A 13 2.89 -26.71 -27.65
N PHE A 14 2.09 -25.95 -26.89
CA PHE A 14 0.64 -26.09 -26.93
C PHE A 14 0.08 -25.62 -28.28
N THR A 15 -0.97 -26.30 -28.74
CA THR A 15 -1.67 -25.99 -29.99
C THR A 15 -3.17 -26.00 -29.78
N GLY A 16 -3.88 -25.08 -30.44
CA GLY A 16 -5.34 -24.99 -30.41
C GLY A 16 -5.90 -23.93 -29.45
N PHE A 17 -6.88 -23.18 -29.96
CA PHE A 17 -7.49 -22.06 -29.25
C PHE A 17 -8.12 -22.45 -27.90
N GLY A 18 -8.83 -23.59 -27.83
CA GLY A 18 -9.44 -24.06 -26.58
C GLY A 18 -8.41 -24.31 -25.46
N THR A 19 -7.27 -24.94 -25.80
CA THR A 19 -6.17 -25.17 -24.85
C THR A 19 -5.53 -23.85 -24.41
N ALA A 20 -5.44 -22.86 -25.31
CA ALA A 20 -4.92 -21.53 -24.97
C ALA A 20 -5.79 -20.81 -23.94
N VAL A 21 -7.11 -20.86 -24.12
CA VAL A 21 -8.08 -20.27 -23.17
C VAL A 21 -8.00 -20.99 -21.81
N LEU A 22 -8.02 -22.33 -21.79
CA LEU A 22 -7.93 -23.09 -20.54
C LEU A 22 -6.60 -22.87 -19.80
N TYR A 23 -5.49 -22.81 -20.53
CA TYR A 23 -4.17 -22.48 -19.98
C TYR A 23 -4.15 -21.07 -19.37
N TRP A 24 -4.69 -20.09 -20.08
CA TRP A 24 -4.77 -18.70 -19.63
C TRP A 24 -5.65 -18.56 -18.38
N ILE A 25 -6.82 -19.21 -18.35
CA ILE A 25 -7.73 -19.20 -17.20
C ILE A 25 -7.04 -19.82 -15.98
N ASN A 26 -6.44 -21.00 -16.14
CA ASN A 26 -5.78 -21.72 -15.04
C ASN A 26 -4.60 -20.92 -14.46
N THR A 27 -3.74 -20.35 -15.31
CA THR A 27 -2.61 -19.54 -14.86
C THR A 27 -3.05 -18.22 -14.23
N SER A 28 -4.11 -17.60 -14.75
CA SER A 28 -4.69 -16.37 -14.16
C SER A 28 -5.27 -16.62 -12.78
N PHE A 29 -6.04 -17.69 -12.59
CA PHE A 29 -6.57 -18.06 -11.28
C PHE A 29 -5.48 -18.38 -10.27
N LEU A 30 -4.42 -19.08 -10.69
CA LEU A 30 -3.28 -19.37 -9.82
C LEU A 30 -2.61 -18.08 -9.32
N VAL A 31 -2.33 -17.13 -10.22
CA VAL A 31 -1.70 -15.85 -9.88
C VAL A 31 -2.60 -14.99 -9.00
N LEU A 32 -3.89 -14.91 -9.32
CA LEU A 32 -4.85 -14.16 -8.51
C LEU A 32 -4.91 -14.72 -7.09
N LEU A 33 -5.00 -16.03 -6.94
CA LEU A 33 -5.02 -16.67 -5.65
C LEU A 33 -3.76 -16.38 -4.82
N GLN A 34 -2.58 -16.41 -5.43
CA GLN A 34 -1.33 -16.03 -4.76
C GLN A 34 -1.35 -14.58 -4.30
N THR A 35 -1.89 -13.68 -5.13
CA THR A 35 -1.98 -12.25 -4.83
C THR A 35 -2.92 -11.99 -3.65
N TYR A 36 -4.10 -12.62 -3.65
CA TYR A 36 -5.07 -12.49 -2.56
C TYR A 36 -4.58 -13.11 -1.26
N LEU A 37 -3.84 -14.23 -1.32
CA LEU A 37 -3.20 -14.81 -0.14
C LEU A 37 -2.16 -13.85 0.47
N GLY A 38 -1.38 -13.16 -0.36
CA GLY A 38 -0.45 -12.12 0.09
C GLY A 38 -1.16 -10.93 0.73
N GLN A 39 -2.24 -10.43 0.10
CA GLN A 39 -3.05 -9.33 0.65
C GLN A 39 -3.70 -9.72 1.98
N LEU A 40 -4.20 -10.95 2.10
CA LEU A 40 -4.75 -11.48 3.35
C LEU A 40 -3.71 -11.47 4.48
N LEU A 41 -2.47 -11.88 4.19
CA LEU A 41 -1.38 -11.87 5.17
C LEU A 41 -1.02 -10.45 5.61
N VAL A 42 -0.95 -9.49 4.68
CA VAL A 42 -0.68 -8.08 4.99
C VAL A 42 -1.79 -7.47 5.86
N TYR A 43 -3.05 -7.85 5.62
CA TYR A 43 -4.17 -7.38 6.44
C TYR A 43 -4.20 -8.03 7.84
N ALA A 44 -3.84 -9.32 7.93
CA ALA A 44 -3.91 -10.06 9.19
C ALA A 44 -2.75 -9.74 10.15
N LEU A 45 -1.61 -9.27 9.63
CA LEU A 45 -0.38 -9.07 10.39
C LEU A 45 -0.13 -7.58 10.69
N PRO A 46 0.49 -7.25 11.84
CA PRO A 46 0.64 -5.86 12.27
C PRO A 46 1.73 -5.08 11.51
N SER A 47 2.57 -5.76 10.72
CA SER A 47 3.66 -5.15 9.94
C SER A 47 3.82 -5.85 8.59
N VAL A 48 4.12 -5.05 7.56
CA VAL A 48 4.37 -5.52 6.19
C VAL A 48 5.62 -6.40 6.12
N GLU A 49 6.65 -6.10 6.92
CA GLU A 49 7.89 -6.88 6.96
C GLU A 49 7.64 -8.31 7.47
N VAL A 50 6.84 -8.43 8.54
CA VAL A 50 6.45 -9.72 9.11
C VAL A 50 5.59 -10.51 8.11
N ALA A 51 4.67 -9.83 7.43
CA ALA A 51 3.84 -10.44 6.38
C ALA A 51 4.66 -10.94 5.20
N ALA A 52 5.69 -10.21 4.77
CA ALA A 52 6.58 -10.63 3.69
C ALA A 52 7.37 -11.89 4.07
N LEU A 53 7.97 -11.92 5.26
CA LEU A 53 8.73 -13.07 5.75
C LEU A 53 7.85 -14.33 5.87
N LEU A 54 6.68 -14.19 6.49
CA LEU A 54 5.73 -15.29 6.63
C LEU A 54 5.14 -15.71 5.28
N GLY A 55 4.92 -14.79 4.36
CA GLY A 55 4.44 -15.07 3.02
C GLY A 55 5.41 -15.91 2.20
N VAL A 56 6.71 -15.57 2.22
CA VAL A 56 7.76 -16.36 1.55
C VAL A 56 7.88 -17.75 2.17
N MET A 57 7.84 -17.86 3.50
CA MET A 57 7.88 -19.13 4.20
C MET A 57 6.68 -20.01 3.84
N LEU A 58 5.46 -19.47 3.92
CA LEU A 58 4.23 -20.18 3.59
C LEU A 58 4.23 -20.62 2.13
N ASN A 59 4.60 -19.75 1.19
CA ASN A 59 4.65 -20.10 -0.23
C ASN A 59 5.66 -21.23 -0.50
N SER A 60 6.81 -21.24 0.19
CA SER A 60 7.81 -22.31 0.07
C SER A 60 7.26 -23.66 0.57
N ILE A 61 6.54 -23.65 1.69
CA ILE A 61 5.86 -24.84 2.22
C ILE A 61 4.82 -25.35 1.21
N LEU A 62 3.93 -24.47 0.73
CA LEU A 62 2.92 -24.85 -0.26
C LEU A 62 3.55 -25.33 -1.58
N PHE A 63 4.70 -24.76 -1.99
CA PHE A 63 5.42 -25.21 -3.17
C PHE A 63 5.97 -26.64 -2.99
N LEU A 64 6.52 -26.97 -1.82
CA LEU A 64 7.00 -28.31 -1.50
C LEU A 64 5.88 -29.36 -1.54
N PHE A 65 4.69 -29.02 -1.06
CA PHE A 65 3.55 -29.93 -0.99
C PHE A 65 2.63 -29.89 -2.21
N MET A 66 3.08 -29.39 -3.37
CA MET A 66 2.27 -29.42 -4.60
C MET A 66 2.25 -30.80 -5.30
N GLY A 67 3.13 -31.72 -4.90
CA GLY A 67 3.15 -33.12 -5.36
C GLY A 67 4.00 -33.42 -6.59
N PHE A 68 4.85 -32.47 -7.04
CA PHE A 68 5.86 -32.70 -8.08
C PHE A 68 7.20 -33.13 -7.48
N ASN A 69 7.68 -32.42 -6.44
CA ASN A 69 8.90 -32.75 -5.72
C ASN A 69 8.74 -32.41 -4.22
N PRO A 70 8.48 -33.40 -3.33
CA PRO A 70 8.38 -34.84 -3.60
C PRO A 70 7.08 -35.25 -4.34
N PRO A 71 7.07 -36.40 -5.03
CA PRO A 71 5.87 -36.91 -5.68
C PRO A 71 4.80 -37.26 -4.63
N ALA A 72 3.52 -37.11 -5.01
CA ALA A 72 2.38 -37.22 -4.09
C ALA A 72 2.32 -38.55 -3.28
N ASN A 73 2.85 -39.64 -3.82
CA ASN A 73 2.91 -40.95 -3.17
C ASN A 73 3.97 -41.03 -2.05
N ALA A 74 5.02 -40.22 -2.12
CA ALA A 74 6.08 -40.15 -1.13
C ALA A 74 5.74 -39.23 0.05
N ILE A 75 4.61 -38.50 -0.01
CA ILE A 75 4.17 -37.61 1.07
C ILE A 75 3.63 -38.46 2.24
N PRO A 76 4.21 -38.34 3.46
CA PRO A 76 3.76 -39.10 4.62
C PRO A 76 2.28 -38.86 4.93
N SER A 77 1.57 -39.89 5.41
CA SER A 77 0.13 -39.83 5.69
C SER A 77 -0.27 -38.66 6.59
N GLY A 78 0.54 -38.33 7.60
CA GLY A 78 0.30 -37.22 8.52
C GLY A 78 0.33 -35.82 7.88
N TYR A 79 1.00 -35.65 6.74
CA TYR A 79 1.09 -34.37 6.01
C TYR A 79 0.21 -34.34 4.74
N LYS A 80 -0.57 -35.38 4.47
CA LYS A 80 -1.44 -35.44 3.28
C LYS A 80 -2.50 -34.33 3.24
N TRP A 81 -2.93 -33.82 4.39
CA TRP A 81 -3.87 -32.69 4.45
C TRP A 81 -3.27 -31.41 3.84
N LEU A 82 -1.96 -31.21 3.98
CA LEU A 82 -1.26 -30.05 3.44
C LEU A 82 -1.18 -30.15 1.91
N TYR A 83 -0.98 -31.36 1.38
CA TYR A 83 -1.11 -31.66 -0.05
C TYR A 83 -2.55 -31.43 -0.58
N THR A 84 -3.59 -31.61 0.24
CA THR A 84 -4.98 -31.32 -0.17
C THR A 84 -5.32 -29.84 -0.19
N ILE A 85 -4.77 -29.04 0.73
CA ILE A 85 -5.07 -27.60 0.82
C ILE A 85 -4.24 -26.78 -0.16
N THR A 86 -3.06 -27.28 -0.56
CA THR A 86 -2.14 -26.58 -1.45
C THR A 86 -2.77 -26.26 -2.80
N PRO A 87 -3.02 -24.97 -3.12
CA PRO A 87 -3.74 -24.64 -4.35
C PRO A 87 -2.90 -24.81 -5.62
N GLN A 88 -1.57 -24.67 -5.52
CA GLN A 88 -0.63 -24.86 -6.62
C GLN A 88 -0.77 -26.25 -7.26
N ARG A 89 -1.15 -27.26 -6.46
CA ARG A 89 -1.41 -28.63 -6.91
C ARG A 89 -2.48 -28.67 -8.01
N TYR A 90 -3.62 -28.01 -7.81
CA TYR A 90 -4.72 -28.08 -8.77
C TYR A 90 -4.31 -27.48 -10.11
N SER A 91 -3.55 -26.38 -10.06
CA SER A 91 -3.04 -25.75 -11.28
C SER A 91 -2.06 -26.66 -12.03
N LEU A 92 -1.18 -27.37 -11.32
CA LEU A 92 -0.27 -28.35 -11.93
C LEU A 92 -1.00 -29.55 -12.52
N VAL A 93 -2.00 -30.11 -11.82
CA VAL A 93 -2.77 -31.26 -12.31
C VAL A 93 -3.51 -30.90 -13.60
N ILE A 94 -4.09 -29.69 -13.67
CA ILE A 94 -4.74 -29.19 -14.89
C ILE A 94 -3.71 -29.02 -16.01
N LEU A 95 -2.53 -28.45 -15.74
CA LEU A 95 -1.47 -28.32 -16.74
C LEU A 95 -0.98 -29.68 -17.25
N ALA A 96 -0.75 -30.63 -16.35
CA ALA A 96 -0.34 -31.99 -16.70
C ALA A 96 -1.42 -32.67 -17.55
N ALA A 97 -2.70 -32.53 -17.19
CA ALA A 97 -3.80 -33.05 -17.99
C ALA A 97 -3.86 -32.40 -19.38
N LEU A 98 -3.64 -31.09 -19.50
CA LEU A 98 -3.61 -30.40 -20.80
C LEU A 98 -2.47 -30.88 -21.70
N ILE A 99 -1.30 -31.21 -21.13
CA ILE A 99 -0.15 -31.73 -21.87
C ILE A 99 -0.37 -33.20 -22.27
N PHE A 100 -0.76 -34.04 -21.32
CA PHE A 100 -0.78 -35.49 -21.49
C PHE A 100 -2.13 -36.06 -21.94
N SER A 101 -3.20 -35.26 -22.01
CA SER A 101 -4.52 -35.74 -22.45
C SER A 101 -4.57 -36.29 -23.88
N LYS A 102 -3.56 -36.03 -24.72
CA LYS A 102 -3.45 -36.55 -26.09
C LYS A 102 -2.58 -37.81 -26.21
N CYS A 103 -2.05 -38.35 -25.10
CA CYS A 103 -1.25 -39.57 -25.10
C CYS A 103 -2.07 -40.73 -24.52
N ASP A 104 -2.32 -41.78 -25.32
CA ASP A 104 -2.98 -43.01 -24.85
C ASP A 104 -2.05 -43.86 -23.96
N ASP A 105 -0.72 -43.71 -24.11
CA ASP A 105 0.31 -44.37 -23.30
C ASP A 105 1.25 -43.35 -22.63
N LEU A 106 1.60 -43.59 -21.36
CA LEU A 106 2.53 -42.75 -20.58
C LEU A 106 3.95 -42.82 -21.17
N PRO A 107 4.53 -41.71 -21.70
CA PRO A 107 5.89 -41.74 -22.21
C PRO A 107 6.91 -41.78 -21.06
N THR A 108 7.90 -42.66 -21.18
CA THR A 108 9.02 -42.76 -20.22
C THR A 108 9.89 -41.50 -20.28
N PHE A 109 10.31 -40.97 -19.13
CA PHE A 109 11.09 -39.71 -18.97
C PHE A 109 12.28 -39.55 -19.94
N ALA A 110 12.91 -40.66 -20.36
CA ALA A 110 13.99 -40.67 -21.35
C ALA A 110 13.56 -40.14 -22.74
N THR A 111 12.35 -40.46 -23.21
CA THR A 111 11.85 -40.02 -24.52
C THR A 111 11.49 -38.52 -24.56
N ILE A 112 11.10 -37.96 -23.41
CA ILE A 112 10.77 -36.54 -23.26
C ILE A 112 12.05 -35.69 -23.34
N ILE A 113 13.14 -36.10 -22.68
CA ILE A 113 14.45 -35.44 -22.76
C ILE A 113 14.98 -35.45 -24.19
N GLN A 114 14.80 -36.56 -24.92
CA GLN A 114 15.29 -36.71 -26.30
C GLN A 114 14.47 -35.91 -27.33
N ARG A 115 13.17 -35.74 -27.12
CA ARG A 115 12.32 -34.83 -27.92
C ARG A 115 12.59 -33.36 -27.63
N LEU A 116 12.84 -32.99 -26.37
CA LEU A 116 13.18 -31.62 -25.99
C LEU A 116 14.56 -31.21 -26.54
N SER A 117 15.56 -32.10 -26.55
CA SER A 117 16.88 -31.77 -27.09
C SER A 117 16.87 -31.61 -28.62
N SER A 118 16.09 -32.41 -29.34
CA SER A 118 15.97 -32.32 -30.80
C SER A 118 15.18 -31.09 -31.27
N HIS A 119 14.12 -30.69 -30.55
CA HIS A 119 13.37 -29.47 -30.86
C HIS A 119 14.15 -28.19 -30.55
N PHE A 120 14.97 -28.18 -29.47
CA PHE A 120 15.77 -27.01 -29.10
C PHE A 120 16.94 -26.77 -30.06
N ALA A 121 17.53 -27.83 -30.64
CA ALA A 121 18.63 -27.74 -31.60
C ALA A 121 18.19 -27.22 -32.99
N ILE A 122 16.96 -27.50 -33.43
CA ILE A 122 16.46 -27.07 -34.74
C ILE A 122 16.03 -25.59 -34.71
N HIS A 123 15.61 -25.08 -33.54
CA HIS A 123 15.05 -23.73 -33.41
C HIS A 123 16.06 -22.66 -32.96
N PHE A 124 17.16 -23.04 -32.31
CA PHE A 124 18.25 -22.15 -31.91
C PHE A 124 19.52 -22.45 -32.71
N GLY A 125 19.52 -22.02 -33.99
CA GLY A 125 20.76 -21.84 -34.74
C GLY A 125 21.69 -20.89 -33.98
N TYR A 126 22.76 -21.44 -33.39
CA TYR A 126 23.77 -20.69 -32.66
C TYR A 126 24.57 -19.80 -33.64
N HIS A 127 24.07 -18.59 -33.87
CA HIS A 127 24.80 -17.53 -34.58
C HIS A 127 25.36 -16.55 -33.54
N LYS A 128 26.68 -16.56 -33.37
CA LYS A 128 27.44 -15.55 -32.64
C LYS A 128 27.18 -14.18 -33.28
N ARG A 129 26.65 -13.21 -32.51
CA ARG A 129 26.57 -11.79 -32.94
C ARG A 129 27.31 -10.88 -31.98
N GLN A 130 28.19 -10.09 -32.58
CA GLN A 130 28.93 -8.96 -32.03
C GLN A 130 28.01 -7.75 -31.82
N GLY A 131 28.38 -6.95 -30.81
CA GLY A 131 28.12 -5.53 -30.52
C GLY A 131 26.98 -4.77 -31.22
N LEU A 132 26.15 -4.11 -30.39
CA LEU A 132 25.51 -2.85 -30.75
C LEU A 132 25.32 -1.98 -29.49
N GLN A 133 25.64 -0.69 -29.63
CA GLN A 133 25.72 0.31 -28.56
C GLN A 133 24.36 0.87 -28.12
N ALA A 134 24.30 1.34 -26.88
CA ALA A 134 23.18 2.07 -26.30
C ALA A 134 23.22 3.57 -26.70
N GLN A 135 22.08 4.11 -27.13
CA GLN A 135 21.86 5.55 -27.30
C GLN A 135 21.23 6.13 -26.03
N ALA A 136 21.82 7.22 -25.53
CA ALA A 136 21.34 7.99 -24.39
C ALA A 136 20.28 9.03 -24.82
N MET A 137 19.26 9.20 -23.98
CA MET A 137 18.22 10.24 -24.08
C MET A 137 18.69 11.46 -23.25
N GLU A 138 18.72 12.65 -23.85
CA GLU A 138 19.10 13.89 -23.18
C GLU A 138 18.05 14.37 -22.17
N PRO A 139 18.46 14.98 -21.02
CA PRO A 139 17.53 15.52 -20.03
C PRO A 139 16.98 16.90 -20.43
N PHE A 140 15.72 17.13 -20.07
CA PHE A 140 15.00 18.40 -20.17
C PHE A 140 15.66 19.51 -19.33
N LYS A 141 15.93 20.67 -19.93
CA LYS A 141 16.48 21.87 -19.27
C LYS A 141 15.35 22.71 -18.63
N PRO A 142 15.34 22.92 -17.30
CA PRO A 142 14.46 23.89 -16.67
C PRO A 142 15.03 25.30 -16.79
N ASP A 143 14.15 26.28 -17.00
CA ASP A 143 14.40 27.71 -17.14
C ASP A 143 15.15 28.33 -15.92
N ASP A 144 16.06 29.27 -16.17
CA ASP A 144 17.16 29.73 -15.29
C ASP A 144 16.74 30.73 -14.18
N THR A 145 15.54 30.61 -13.62
CA THR A 145 15.20 31.23 -12.31
C THR A 145 15.27 30.18 -11.20
N SER A 146 16.40 29.47 -11.16
CA SER A 146 16.68 28.36 -10.28
C SER A 146 16.43 28.70 -8.81
N ALA A 147 15.75 27.82 -8.09
CA ALA A 147 15.41 27.94 -6.66
C ALA A 147 16.58 28.41 -5.76
N LYS A 148 17.83 28.20 -6.19
CA LYS A 148 19.04 28.67 -5.51
C LYS A 148 19.16 30.20 -5.42
N THR A 149 18.83 30.95 -6.48
CA THR A 149 18.87 32.43 -6.45
C THR A 149 17.71 33.01 -5.67
N LEU A 150 16.56 32.35 -5.70
CA LEU A 150 15.38 32.68 -4.88
C LEU A 150 15.62 32.44 -3.39
N MET A 151 16.33 31.38 -3.01
CA MET A 151 16.69 31.06 -1.62
C MET A 151 17.80 31.96 -1.06
N ALA A 152 18.64 32.57 -1.93
CA ALA A 152 19.75 33.43 -1.51
C ALA A 152 19.30 34.75 -0.86
N ASN A 153 18.12 35.27 -1.24
CA ASN A 153 17.55 36.52 -0.69
C ASN A 153 16.73 36.31 0.59
N GLY A 154 16.76 35.10 1.17
CA GLY A 154 16.02 34.76 2.38
C GLY A 154 14.55 34.39 2.12
N SER A 155 13.92 33.78 3.13
CA SER A 155 12.55 33.23 3.03
C SER A 155 11.48 34.29 2.78
N GLN A 156 11.69 35.53 3.22
CA GLN A 156 10.73 36.62 3.01
C GLN A 156 10.62 37.02 1.53
N ALA A 157 11.75 37.29 0.86
CA ALA A 157 11.76 37.65 -0.55
C ALA A 157 11.18 36.54 -1.45
N PHE A 158 11.41 35.28 -1.08
CA PHE A 158 10.80 34.13 -1.74
C PHE A 158 9.28 34.09 -1.53
N ASN A 159 8.80 34.25 -0.30
CA ASN A 159 7.37 34.24 0.02
C ASN A 159 6.63 35.38 -0.67
N ASP A 160 7.22 36.57 -0.74
CA ASP A 160 6.65 37.73 -1.42
C ASP A 160 6.55 37.49 -2.94
N HIS A 161 7.59 36.88 -3.53
CA HIS A 161 7.57 36.49 -4.94
C HIS A 161 6.52 35.41 -5.24
N LEU A 162 6.40 34.42 -4.36
CA LEU A 162 5.41 33.34 -4.45
C LEU A 162 3.99 33.90 -4.33
N ALA A 163 3.75 34.77 -3.35
CA ALA A 163 2.47 35.43 -3.14
C ALA A 163 2.07 36.26 -4.37
N THR A 164 3.02 36.99 -4.97
CA THR A 164 2.76 37.81 -6.17
C THR A 164 2.43 36.95 -7.39
N LYS A 165 3.18 35.87 -7.63
CA LYS A 165 2.90 34.94 -8.75
C LYS A 165 1.59 34.17 -8.56
N ILE A 166 1.29 33.74 -7.34
CA ILE A 166 0.04 33.06 -7.01
C ILE A 166 -1.16 34.01 -7.20
N GLN A 167 -1.05 35.27 -6.76
CA GLN A 167 -2.09 36.27 -6.97
C GLN A 167 -2.29 36.59 -8.46
N ALA A 168 -1.19 36.71 -9.23
CA ALA A 168 -1.24 36.91 -10.67
C ALA A 168 -1.88 35.73 -11.40
N GLY A 169 -1.60 34.49 -10.98
CA GLY A 169 -2.18 33.28 -11.54
C GLY A 169 -3.65 33.05 -11.17
N LEU A 170 -4.06 33.48 -9.97
CA LEU A 170 -5.45 33.37 -9.49
C LEU A 170 -6.35 34.52 -9.98
N GLY A 171 -5.78 35.64 -10.44
CA GLY A 171 -6.51 36.84 -10.85
C GLY A 171 -7.34 37.49 -9.72
N ARG A 172 -7.08 37.12 -8.46
CA ARG A 172 -7.81 37.54 -7.25
C ARG A 172 -6.84 37.63 -6.06
N PRO A 173 -7.09 38.48 -5.06
CA PRO A 173 -6.30 38.49 -3.83
C PRO A 173 -6.41 37.15 -3.09
N LEU A 174 -5.38 36.80 -2.32
CA LEU A 174 -5.35 35.56 -1.56
C LEU A 174 -6.59 35.42 -0.67
N PRO A 175 -7.26 34.25 -0.66
CA PRO A 175 -8.46 34.04 0.13
C PRO A 175 -8.13 34.22 1.61
N ARG A 176 -8.89 35.09 2.29
CA ARG A 176 -8.78 35.32 3.73
C ARG A 176 -9.82 34.44 4.42
N MET A 177 -9.36 33.56 5.31
CA MET A 177 -10.23 32.68 6.08
C MET A 177 -10.10 33.01 7.57
N GLU A 178 -11.21 33.39 8.18
CA GLU A 178 -11.36 33.54 9.61
C GLU A 178 -12.05 32.29 10.17
N VAL A 179 -11.47 31.71 11.23
CA VAL A 179 -12.07 30.54 11.90
C VAL A 179 -12.50 30.95 13.30
N ARG A 180 -13.79 30.80 13.62
CA ARG A 180 -14.33 31.05 14.96
C ARG A 180 -14.77 29.74 15.59
N VAL A 181 -14.42 29.58 16.86
CA VAL A 181 -14.75 28.41 17.67
C VAL A 181 -15.46 28.88 18.93
N LYS A 182 -16.61 28.28 19.24
CA LYS A 182 -17.38 28.55 20.47
C LYS A 182 -17.68 27.25 21.20
N ASN A 183 -17.30 27.22 22.48
CA ASN A 183 -17.59 26.14 23.43
C ASN A 183 -17.24 24.74 22.91
N LEU A 184 -16.10 24.60 22.21
CA LEU A 184 -15.67 23.34 21.66
C LEU A 184 -15.22 22.37 22.76
N SER A 185 -15.96 21.28 22.90
CA SER A 185 -15.65 20.16 23.78
C SER A 185 -15.55 18.89 22.95
N VAL A 186 -14.48 18.12 23.18
CA VAL A 186 -14.23 16.88 22.43
C VAL A 186 -13.97 15.77 23.43
N ALA A 187 -14.77 14.72 23.37
CA ALA A 187 -14.59 13.51 24.14
C ALA A 187 -14.50 12.30 23.21
N ALA A 188 -13.60 11.37 23.55
CA ALA A 188 -13.44 10.14 22.82
C ALA A 188 -13.42 8.95 23.79
N ASP A 189 -14.13 7.90 23.40
CA ASP A 189 -14.08 6.60 24.06
C ASP A 189 -12.79 5.88 23.64
N VAL A 190 -11.76 6.01 24.47
CA VAL A 190 -10.47 5.39 24.23
C VAL A 190 -10.54 3.95 24.72
N VAL A 191 -10.27 3.02 23.80
CA VAL A 191 -10.04 1.64 24.19
C VAL A 191 -8.66 1.58 24.82
N VAL A 192 -8.61 1.35 26.13
CA VAL A 192 -7.35 1.12 26.81
C VAL A 192 -6.98 -0.34 26.53
N GLY A 193 -6.04 -0.53 25.60
CA GLY A 193 -5.25 -1.76 25.62
C GLY A 193 -4.43 -1.75 26.90
N GLN A 194 -4.37 -2.88 27.61
CA GLN A 194 -3.32 -3.07 28.61
C GLN A 194 -1.98 -3.05 27.86
N ASP A 195 -1.35 -1.88 27.81
CA ASP A 195 0.06 -1.75 27.42
C ASP A 195 0.88 -2.21 28.62
N GLU A 196 1.36 -3.45 28.57
CA GLU A 196 2.54 -3.83 29.32
C GLU A 196 3.78 -3.47 28.50
N ASP A 197 4.44 -2.44 29.01
CA ASP A 197 5.88 -2.16 29.03
C ASP A 197 6.68 -2.05 27.72
N GLY A 198 7.65 -1.14 27.79
CA GLY A 198 8.46 -0.69 26.68
C GLY A 198 9.60 -1.63 26.30
N ARG A 199 10.01 -1.48 25.03
CA ARG A 199 11.36 -1.81 24.52
C ARG A 199 11.79 -3.27 24.61
N GLU A 200 11.11 -4.18 23.91
CA GLU A 200 11.73 -5.46 23.54
C GLU A 200 11.45 -5.76 22.06
N LEU A 201 12.49 -6.19 21.33
CA LEU A 201 12.42 -6.41 19.89
C LEU A 201 11.27 -7.38 19.56
N PRO A 202 10.44 -7.08 18.54
CA PRO A 202 9.30 -7.91 18.19
C PRO A 202 9.80 -9.24 17.63
N THR A 203 9.94 -10.23 18.50
CA THR A 203 10.25 -11.60 18.11
C THR A 203 8.96 -12.24 17.58
N LEU A 204 9.05 -12.99 16.48
CA LEU A 204 7.90 -13.60 15.79
C LEU A 204 6.90 -14.31 16.72
N THR A 205 7.41 -14.95 17.77
CA THR A 205 6.63 -15.64 18.80
C THR A 205 5.77 -14.69 19.63
N HIS A 206 6.30 -13.52 20.00
CA HIS A 206 5.55 -12.53 20.76
C HIS A 206 4.43 -11.95 19.90
N THR A 207 4.69 -11.61 18.64
CA THR A 207 3.69 -11.06 17.70
C THR A 207 2.52 -12.02 17.46
N ILE A 208 2.79 -13.31 17.28
CA ILE A 208 1.75 -14.34 17.10
C ILE A 208 0.93 -14.48 18.40
N LYS A 209 1.58 -14.47 19.56
CA LYS A 209 0.91 -14.55 20.86
C LYS A 209 0.05 -13.31 21.14
N THR A 210 0.53 -12.11 20.83
CA THR A 210 -0.27 -10.87 20.97
C THR A 210 -1.43 -10.84 19.97
N ALA A 211 -1.25 -11.35 18.75
CA ALA A 211 -2.35 -11.45 17.77
C ALA A 211 -3.45 -12.41 18.24
N ALA A 212 -3.08 -13.58 18.77
CA ALA A 212 -4.02 -14.53 19.34
C ALA A 212 -4.74 -13.98 20.58
N LEU A 213 -4.02 -13.26 21.46
CA LEU A 213 -4.61 -12.61 22.63
C LEU A 213 -5.55 -11.45 22.25
N LYS A 214 -5.26 -10.70 21.19
CA LYS A 214 -6.14 -9.64 20.66
C LYS A 214 -7.48 -10.17 20.14
N LEU A 215 -7.55 -11.43 19.71
CA LEU A 215 -8.81 -12.08 19.33
C LEU A 215 -9.68 -12.44 20.54
N SER A 216 -9.11 -12.51 21.75
CA SER A 216 -9.81 -12.98 22.96
C SER A 216 -9.96 -11.93 24.07
N ALA A 217 -9.34 -10.75 23.96
CA ALA A 217 -9.38 -9.74 25.02
C ALA A 217 -10.70 -8.94 25.04
N LYS A 218 -11.36 -8.90 26.20
CA LYS A 218 -12.49 -7.99 26.45
C LYS A 218 -11.98 -6.55 26.41
N LYS A 219 -12.51 -5.78 25.46
CA LYS A 219 -12.11 -4.41 25.15
C LYS A 219 -12.61 -3.45 26.24
N HIS A 220 -11.74 -2.97 27.13
CA HIS A 220 -12.11 -1.97 28.15
C HIS A 220 -12.12 -0.58 27.51
N VAL A 221 -13.26 0.11 27.59
CA VAL A 221 -13.49 1.42 26.94
C VAL A 221 -13.59 2.48 28.03
N VAL A 222 -12.67 3.45 28.01
CA VAL A 222 -12.62 4.56 28.96
C VAL A 222 -13.01 5.85 28.24
N HIS A 223 -13.99 6.56 28.79
CA HIS A 223 -14.38 7.87 28.28
C HIS A 223 -13.33 8.92 28.66
N LYS A 224 -12.66 9.52 27.68
CA LYS A 224 -11.64 10.55 27.91
C LYS A 224 -12.03 11.85 27.21
N THR A 225 -12.28 12.88 28.01
CA THR A 225 -12.44 14.26 27.52
C THR A 225 -11.07 14.81 27.10
N ILE A 226 -10.93 15.16 25.82
CA ILE A 226 -9.69 15.64 25.19
C ILE A 226 -9.62 17.17 25.21
N LEU A 227 -10.71 17.84 24.82
CA LEU A 227 -10.83 19.30 24.84
C LEU A 227 -12.02 19.70 25.71
N ARG A 228 -11.89 20.79 26.46
CA ARG A 228 -12.89 21.27 27.41
C ARG A 228 -13.24 22.72 27.09
N ASN A 229 -14.44 22.94 26.54
CA ASN A 229 -15.07 24.25 26.32
C ASN A 229 -14.14 25.33 25.74
N PHE A 230 -13.36 24.97 24.71
CA PHE A 230 -12.47 25.91 24.05
C PHE A 230 -13.25 26.91 23.21
N SER A 231 -12.98 28.20 23.38
CA SER A 231 -13.50 29.26 22.52
C SER A 231 -12.34 30.14 22.04
N GLY A 232 -12.36 30.53 20.77
CA GLY A 232 -11.28 31.31 20.18
C GLY A 232 -11.58 31.76 18.76
N VAL A 233 -10.79 32.71 18.27
CA VAL A 233 -10.86 33.24 16.90
C VAL A 233 -9.47 33.19 16.29
N PHE A 234 -9.37 32.67 15.08
CA PHE A 234 -8.16 32.65 14.26
C PHE A 234 -8.34 33.65 13.12
N GLU A 235 -7.61 34.76 13.21
CA GLU A 235 -7.75 35.88 12.27
C GLU A 235 -6.92 35.65 10.99
N PRO A 236 -7.43 36.06 9.82
CA PRO A 236 -6.68 35.93 8.58
C PRO A 236 -5.36 36.72 8.62
N GLY A 237 -4.27 36.09 8.15
CA GLY A 237 -2.96 36.75 8.07
C GLY A 237 -2.17 36.77 9.39
N THR A 238 -2.66 36.07 10.42
CA THR A 238 -1.94 35.89 11.69
C THR A 238 -1.36 34.48 11.81
N ILE A 239 -0.25 34.35 12.53
CA ILE A 239 0.33 33.05 12.91
C ILE A 239 -0.05 32.79 14.36
N THR A 240 -0.80 31.72 14.61
CA THR A 240 -1.21 31.33 15.95
C THR A 240 -0.37 30.16 16.45
N LEU A 241 0.35 30.37 17.55
CA LEU A 241 1.12 29.32 18.23
C LEU A 241 0.26 28.62 19.29
N VAL A 242 0.06 27.30 19.15
CA VAL A 242 -0.67 26.47 20.12
C VAL A 242 0.31 25.75 21.04
N LEU A 243 0.35 26.16 22.31
CA LEU A 243 1.22 25.55 23.33
C LEU A 243 0.42 24.76 24.36
N GLY A 244 0.99 23.63 24.79
CA GLY A 244 0.43 22.81 25.85
C GLY A 244 1.25 21.56 26.09
N GLN A 245 1.20 21.05 27.33
CA GLN A 245 1.88 19.82 27.73
C GLN A 245 1.53 18.62 26.81
N PRO A 246 2.36 17.57 26.76
CA PRO A 246 2.00 16.32 26.09
C PRO A 246 0.60 15.85 26.52
N SER A 247 -0.20 15.31 25.59
CA SER A 247 -1.60 14.88 25.82
C SER A 247 -2.62 15.99 26.17
N SER A 248 -2.29 17.28 26.03
CA SER A 248 -3.25 18.40 26.22
C SER A 248 -4.34 18.55 25.15
N GLY A 249 -4.27 17.78 24.06
CA GLY A 249 -5.26 17.85 22.98
C GLY A 249 -4.95 18.82 21.84
N LYS A 250 -3.76 19.42 21.78
CA LYS A 250 -3.30 20.32 20.69
C LYS A 250 -3.51 19.74 19.27
N SER A 251 -3.02 18.53 19.02
CA SER A 251 -3.20 17.87 17.72
C SER A 251 -4.67 17.55 17.45
N SER A 252 -5.45 17.24 18.49
CA SER A 252 -6.89 17.01 18.37
C SER A 252 -7.62 18.29 18.00
N LEU A 253 -7.28 19.43 18.60
CA LEU A 253 -7.81 20.74 18.22
C LEU A 253 -7.55 21.03 16.73
N MET A 254 -6.32 20.83 16.27
CA MET A 254 -5.97 21.04 14.85
C MET A 254 -6.69 20.09 13.90
N LYS A 255 -6.90 18.82 14.29
CA LYS A 255 -7.65 17.84 13.49
C LYS A 255 -9.14 18.19 13.42
N VAL A 256 -9.73 18.72 14.50
CA VAL A 256 -11.12 19.20 14.50
C VAL A 256 -11.28 20.43 13.59
N LEU A 257 -10.37 21.39 13.70
CA LEU A 257 -10.35 22.60 12.85
C LEU A 257 -10.10 22.31 11.36
N SER A 258 -9.54 21.16 11.00
CA SER A 258 -9.38 20.75 9.61
C SER A 258 -10.50 19.83 9.11
N GLY A 259 -11.49 19.52 9.97
CA GLY A 259 -12.54 18.54 9.67
C GLY A 259 -12.04 17.11 9.51
N ARG A 260 -10.79 16.82 9.90
CA ARG A 260 -10.17 15.49 9.86
C ARG A 260 -10.29 14.74 11.18
N PHE A 261 -11.16 15.18 12.09
CA PHE A 261 -11.41 14.45 13.31
C PHE A 261 -12.34 13.26 13.01
N PRO A 262 -11.97 12.03 13.38
CA PRO A 262 -12.77 10.85 13.05
C PRO A 262 -14.16 10.95 13.69
N GLN A 263 -15.20 11.10 12.86
CA GLN A 263 -16.61 11.03 13.27
C GLN A 263 -17.06 9.57 13.40
N GLU A 264 -16.32 8.77 14.16
CA GLU A 264 -16.74 7.41 14.49
C GLU A 264 -17.82 7.44 15.58
N LYS A 265 -18.62 6.37 15.71
CA LYS A 265 -19.72 6.20 16.70
C LYS A 265 -19.30 6.32 18.20
N ARG A 266 -18.08 6.75 18.49
CA ARG A 266 -17.39 6.72 19.79
C ARG A 266 -16.80 8.07 20.21
N VAL A 267 -17.14 9.12 19.46
CA VAL A 267 -16.57 10.45 19.65
C VAL A 267 -17.71 11.46 19.71
N ALA A 268 -17.76 12.22 20.79
CA ALA A 268 -18.68 13.35 20.94
C ALA A 268 -17.89 14.64 20.72
N VAL A 269 -18.25 15.37 19.66
CA VAL A 269 -17.78 16.74 19.41
C VAL A 269 -18.97 17.66 19.67
N GLU A 270 -18.83 18.53 20.66
CA GLU A 270 -19.82 19.55 21.04
C GLU A 270 -19.23 20.93 20.80
N GLY A 271 -20.07 21.90 20.45
CA GLY A 271 -19.68 23.28 20.17
C GLY A 271 -19.77 23.65 18.69
N ASP A 272 -19.61 24.93 18.41
CA ASP A 272 -19.81 25.52 17.08
C ASP A 272 -18.49 25.98 16.47
N ILE A 273 -18.27 25.61 15.21
CA ILE A 273 -17.12 26.04 14.41
C ILE A 273 -17.65 26.69 13.13
N THR A 274 -17.23 27.93 12.88
CA THR A 274 -17.59 28.68 11.67
C THR A 274 -16.35 29.17 10.93
N TYR A 275 -16.43 29.18 9.60
CA TYR A 275 -15.41 29.63 8.67
C TYR A 275 -15.99 30.80 7.88
N ASN A 276 -15.50 32.02 8.11
CA ASN A 276 -16.10 33.26 7.58
C ASN A 276 -17.61 33.36 7.85
N GLY A 277 -18.07 32.89 9.02
CA GLY A 277 -19.49 32.87 9.40
C GLY A 277 -20.29 31.68 8.89
N VAL A 278 -19.75 30.87 7.97
CA VAL A 278 -20.40 29.64 7.47
C VAL A 278 -20.10 28.48 8.42
N PRO A 279 -21.12 27.72 8.89
CA PRO A 279 -20.90 26.61 9.80
C PRO A 279 -20.17 25.43 9.14
N GLN A 280 -19.34 24.73 9.91
CA GLN A 280 -18.50 23.64 9.41
C GLN A 280 -19.26 22.54 8.66
N TYR A 281 -20.47 22.19 9.12
CA TYR A 281 -21.29 21.14 8.50
C TYR A 281 -21.72 21.49 7.07
N GLU A 282 -21.88 22.77 6.75
CA GLU A 282 -22.27 23.24 5.42
C GLU A 282 -21.09 23.20 4.45
N LEU A 283 -19.87 23.42 4.95
CA LEU A 283 -18.64 23.30 4.14
C LEU A 283 -18.33 21.85 3.79
N GLY A 284 -18.62 20.89 4.66
CA GLY A 284 -18.52 19.44 4.40
C GLY A 284 -17.29 19.05 3.57
N SER A 285 -17.52 18.61 2.33
CA SER A 285 -16.49 18.16 1.39
C SER A 285 -15.59 19.26 0.80
N ARG A 286 -15.98 20.53 0.91
CA ARG A 286 -15.19 21.68 0.44
C ARG A 286 -14.17 22.15 1.47
N LEU A 287 -14.36 21.82 2.76
CA LEU A 287 -13.47 22.26 3.84
C LEU A 287 -11.98 21.90 3.60
N PRO A 288 -11.63 20.69 3.10
CA PRO A 288 -10.23 20.34 2.82
C PRO A 288 -9.56 21.22 1.75
N GLN A 289 -10.34 21.92 0.92
CA GLN A 289 -9.81 22.86 -0.08
C GLN A 289 -9.37 24.18 0.56
N PHE A 290 -9.83 24.48 1.78
CA PHE A 290 -9.53 25.72 2.49
C PHE A 290 -8.62 25.51 3.69
N VAL A 291 -8.65 24.33 4.30
CA VAL A 291 -7.87 24.02 5.50
C VAL A 291 -7.15 22.69 5.31
N THR A 292 -5.82 22.72 5.43
CA THR A 292 -4.97 21.53 5.38
C THR A 292 -4.34 21.28 6.74
N TYR A 293 -4.30 20.01 7.14
CA TYR A 293 -3.60 19.55 8.32
C TYR A 293 -2.40 18.70 7.91
N VAL A 294 -1.25 19.01 8.50
CA VAL A 294 0.00 18.26 8.34
C VAL A 294 0.20 17.41 9.59
N ASP A 295 0.31 16.10 9.41
CA ASP A 295 0.55 15.16 10.51
C ASP A 295 1.97 15.31 11.07
N GLN A 296 2.17 14.84 12.30
CA GLN A 296 3.48 14.89 12.97
C GLN A 296 4.51 13.96 12.35
N HIS A 297 4.05 12.87 11.72
CA HIS A 297 4.93 11.92 11.04
C HIS A 297 4.87 12.22 9.55
N ASP A 298 6.03 12.52 8.97
CA ASP A 298 6.15 12.71 7.54
C ASP A 298 5.99 11.37 6.82
N VAL A 299 5.02 11.28 5.92
CA VAL A 299 4.93 10.16 4.98
C VAL A 299 5.90 10.45 3.84
N HIS A 300 7.17 10.11 4.04
CA HIS A 300 8.16 10.19 2.98
C HIS A 300 8.12 8.90 2.16
N PHE A 301 7.81 9.00 0.87
CA PHE A 301 7.93 7.86 -0.04
C PHE A 301 9.41 7.74 -0.46
N PRO A 302 10.15 6.73 0.00
CA PRO A 302 11.61 6.67 -0.17
C PRO A 302 12.05 6.44 -1.63
N THR A 303 11.11 6.17 -2.54
CA THR A 303 11.34 5.93 -3.96
C THR A 303 10.95 7.12 -4.86
N LEU A 304 10.39 8.20 -4.30
CA LEU A 304 10.04 9.39 -5.07
C LEU A 304 11.19 10.41 -5.02
N ASN A 305 11.68 10.82 -6.19
CA ASN A 305 12.64 11.93 -6.30
C ASN A 305 12.03 13.21 -5.69
N PRO A 306 12.84 14.09 -5.07
CA PRO A 306 12.37 15.27 -4.32
C PRO A 306 11.44 16.23 -5.10
N ASP A 307 11.51 16.22 -6.43
CA ASP A 307 10.75 17.12 -7.29
C ASP A 307 9.30 16.68 -7.55
N HIS A 308 8.99 15.39 -7.34
CA HIS A 308 7.69 14.80 -7.67
C HIS A 308 6.58 14.94 -6.60
N PRO A 309 6.86 14.99 -5.28
CA PRO A 309 5.81 15.10 -4.25
C PRO A 309 4.90 16.32 -4.42
N LEU A 310 5.44 17.44 -4.92
CA LEU A 310 4.69 18.67 -5.16
C LEU A 310 3.60 18.51 -6.24
N PHE A 311 3.75 17.58 -7.17
CA PHE A 311 2.74 17.32 -8.21
C PHE A 311 1.61 16.39 -7.74
N PHE A 312 1.86 15.54 -6.75
CA PHE A 312 0.89 14.56 -6.24
C PHE A 312 0.17 15.02 -4.97
N ALA A 313 0.61 16.12 -4.36
CA ALA A 313 -0.05 16.77 -3.24
C ALA A 313 -1.14 17.75 -3.74
N HIS A 314 -2.26 17.22 -4.24
CA HIS A 314 -3.46 18.02 -4.52
C HIS A 314 -4.74 17.26 -4.17
#